data_AF-A0A0B8NLE2-F1
#
_entry.id   AF-A0A0B8NLE2-F1
#
_cell.length_a   1.000
_cell.length_b   1.000
_cell.length_c   1.000
_cell.angle_alpha   90.00
_cell.angle_beta   90.00
_cell.angle_gamma   90.00
#
_symmetry.space_group_name_H-M   'P 1'
#
loop_
_entity.id
_entity.type
_entity.pdbx_description
1 polymer ?
#
loop_
_entity_poly.entity_id
_entity_poly.type
_entity_poly.pdbx_seq_one_letter_code
_entity_poly.pdbx_strand_id
1 'polypeptide(L)' 'MPTSIMPAYPWLFDQKLSGDDITGKMETLRKLGVPYTDQEIADARLQVRGRTKGEALIQYLQSLGVDTAQEVMQ' A
#
# COMPACT_ATOMS: atom_id res chain seq x y z
N MET A 1 -24.30 -18.60 6.89
CA MET A 1 -24.64 -17.16 6.73
C MET A 1 -24.11 -16.69 5.38
N PRO A 2 -24.94 -16.60 4.32
CA PRO A 2 -24.41 -16.41 2.97
C PRO A 2 -24.54 -14.97 2.41
N THR A 3 -24.93 -13.97 3.18
CA THR A 3 -25.21 -12.63 2.61
C THR A 3 -24.34 -11.56 3.24
N SER A 4 -23.11 -11.46 2.73
CA SER A 4 -22.32 -10.23 2.86
C SER A 4 -23.03 -9.11 2.10
N ILE A 5 -23.15 -7.92 2.71
CA ILE A 5 -23.63 -6.70 2.05
C ILE A 5 -22.49 -5.93 1.37
N MET A 6 -21.26 -6.38 1.53
CA MET A 6 -20.10 -5.72 0.91
C MET A 6 -20.20 -5.84 -0.61
N PRO A 7 -20.04 -4.73 -1.36
CA PRO A 7 -19.97 -4.79 -2.81
C PRO A 7 -18.84 -5.71 -3.28
N ALA A 8 -19.01 -6.31 -4.45
CA ALA A 8 -17.90 -6.98 -5.13
C ALA A 8 -17.00 -5.92 -5.80
N TYR A 9 -15.68 -6.07 -5.65
CA TYR A 9 -14.67 -5.18 -6.24
C TYR A 9 -13.76 -5.90 -7.27
N PRO A 10 -14.30 -6.61 -8.28
CA PRO A 10 -13.50 -7.45 -9.17
C PRO A 10 -12.44 -6.67 -9.97
N TRP A 11 -12.74 -5.42 -10.33
CA TRP A 11 -11.84 -4.56 -11.12
C TRP A 11 -10.48 -4.29 -10.45
N LEU A 12 -10.36 -4.53 -9.13
CA LEU A 12 -9.09 -4.37 -8.43
C LEU A 12 -8.01 -5.35 -8.95
N PHE A 13 -8.43 -6.52 -9.45
CA PHE A 13 -7.51 -7.52 -10.01
C PHE A 13 -7.19 -7.28 -11.49
N ASP A 14 -7.97 -6.45 -12.18
CA ASP A 14 -7.71 -6.06 -13.57
C ASP A 14 -6.83 -4.80 -13.67
N GLN A 15 -6.99 -3.88 -12.71
CA GLN A 15 -6.29 -2.59 -12.74
C GLN A 15 -4.88 -2.70 -12.17
N LYS A 16 -3.87 -2.47 -13.02
CA LYS A 16 -2.46 -2.42 -12.62
C LYS A 16 -2.04 -1.03 -12.15
N LEU A 17 -1.14 -1.00 -11.19
CA LEU A 17 -0.48 0.21 -10.70
C LEU A 17 0.66 0.60 -11.65
N SER A 18 0.67 1.87 -12.10
CA SER A 18 1.79 2.42 -12.87
C SER A 18 2.98 2.79 -11.97
N GLY A 19 2.69 3.18 -10.72
CA GLY A 19 3.68 3.66 -9.76
C GLY A 19 4.14 5.09 -10.03
N ASP A 20 3.45 5.87 -10.86
CA ASP A 20 3.87 7.25 -11.19
C ASP A 20 3.78 8.20 -9.98
N ASP A 21 2.74 8.05 -9.16
CA ASP A 21 2.46 8.98 -8.07
C ASP A 21 3.10 8.59 -6.72
N ILE A 22 3.68 7.38 -6.61
CA ILE A 22 4.08 6.82 -5.31
C ILE A 22 5.22 7.61 -4.66
N THR A 23 6.20 8.05 -5.46
CA THR A 23 7.31 8.89 -5.01
C THR A 23 6.80 10.20 -4.40
N GLY A 24 5.91 10.91 -5.11
CA GLY A 24 5.33 12.17 -4.62
C GLY A 24 4.49 11.99 -3.35
N LYS A 25 3.77 10.86 -3.22
CA LYS A 25 3.04 10.51 -1.99
C LYS A 25 3.99 10.28 -0.81
N MET A 26 5.05 9.49 -1.00
CA MET A 26 6.02 9.20 0.06
C MET A 26 6.79 10.44 0.48
N GLU A 27 7.20 11.31 -0.45
CA GLU A 27 7.81 12.61 -0.13
C GLU A 27 6.86 13.51 0.67
N THR A 28 5.57 13.51 0.32
CA THR A 28 4.55 14.28 1.05
C THR A 28 4.36 13.73 2.47
N LEU A 29 4.25 12.41 2.61
CA LEU A 29 4.16 11.75 3.91
C LEU A 29 5.41 11.99 4.77
N ARG A 30 6.59 12.03 4.15
CA ARG A 30 7.83 12.41 4.83
C ARG A 30 7.79 13.82 5.39
N LYS A 31 7.26 14.79 4.64
CA LYS A 31 7.02 16.15 5.13
C LYS A 31 6.02 16.19 6.29
N LEU A 32 5.09 15.23 6.35
CA LEU A 32 4.11 15.10 7.43
C LEU A 32 4.63 14.31 8.65
N GLY A 33 5.88 13.82 8.61
CA GLY A 33 6.55 13.16 9.74
C GLY A 33 6.71 11.64 9.61
N VAL A 34 6.32 11.03 8.50
CA VAL A 34 6.58 9.59 8.26
C VAL A 34 8.07 9.41 7.91
N PRO A 35 8.84 8.55 8.62
CA PRO A 35 10.30 8.51 8.50
C PRO A 35 10.80 7.72 7.28
N TYR A 36 10.32 8.05 6.07
CA TYR A 36 10.82 7.43 4.84
C TYR A 36 12.24 7.86 4.52
N THR A 37 13.07 6.88 4.17
CA THR A 37 14.43 7.07 3.66
C THR A 37 14.43 7.43 2.17
N ASP A 38 15.51 8.06 1.70
CA ASP A 38 15.68 8.36 0.28
C ASP A 38 15.70 7.09 -0.58
N GLN A 39 16.25 5.99 -0.04
CA GLN A 39 16.29 4.70 -0.73
C GLN A 39 14.89 4.12 -0.92
N GLU A 40 14.05 4.13 0.12
CA GLU A 40 12.66 3.67 0.01
C GLU A 40 11.88 4.48 -1.02
N ILE A 41 12.07 5.80 -1.06
CA ILE A 41 11.41 6.68 -2.04
C ILE A 41 11.91 6.40 -3.47
N ALA A 42 13.21 6.14 -3.64
CA ALA A 42 13.81 5.82 -4.94
C ALA A 42 13.32 4.48 -5.50
N ASP A 43 13.20 3.46 -4.64
CA ASP A 43 12.78 2.11 -5.04
C ASP A 43 11.26 1.94 -5.13
N ALA A 44 10.49 2.85 -4.54
CA ALA A 44 9.03 2.76 -4.40
C ALA A 44 8.29 2.41 -5.69
N ARG A 45 8.67 3.05 -6.81
CA ARG A 45 8.02 2.81 -8.10
C ARG A 45 8.24 1.39 -8.60
N LEU A 46 9.47 0.89 -8.48
CA LEU A 46 9.81 -0.48 -8.92
C LEU A 46 9.06 -1.52 -8.08
N GLN A 47 8.83 -1.24 -6.80
CA GLN A 47 8.13 -2.17 -5.91
C GLN A 47 6.64 -2.34 -6.27
N VAL A 48 5.98 -1.28 -6.75
CA VAL A 48 4.52 -1.29 -6.99
C VAL A 48 4.15 -1.44 -8.46
N ARG A 49 5.03 -1.06 -9.40
CA ARG A 49 4.72 -1.04 -10.83
C ARG A 49 4.34 -2.43 -11.33
N GLY A 50 3.21 -2.52 -12.03
CA GLY A 50 2.73 -3.76 -12.64
C GLY A 50 1.94 -4.67 -11.70
N ARG A 51 1.98 -4.44 -10.39
CA ARG A 51 1.08 -5.09 -9.43
C ARG A 51 -0.35 -4.61 -9.62
N THR A 52 -1.30 -5.48 -9.35
CA THR A 52 -2.73 -5.14 -9.36
C THR A 52 -3.09 -4.32 -8.12
N LYS A 53 -4.14 -3.50 -8.20
CA LYS A 53 -4.66 -2.78 -7.03
C LYS A 53 -5.15 -3.76 -5.95
N GLY A 54 -5.65 -4.93 -6.35
CA GLY A 54 -6.08 -6.00 -5.45
C GLY A 54 -4.92 -6.54 -4.61
N GLU A 55 -3.78 -6.86 -5.22
CA GLU A 55 -2.58 -7.31 -4.50
C GLU A 55 -2.10 -6.25 -3.49
N ALA A 56 -2.06 -4.99 -3.89
CA ALA A 56 -1.67 -3.90 -2.99
C ALA A 56 -2.65 -3.74 -1.80
N LEU A 57 -3.96 -3.86 -2.05
CA LEU A 57 -4.97 -3.81 -1.01
C LEU A 57 -4.86 -5.00 -0.04
N ILE A 58 -4.66 -6.20 -0.55
CA ILE A 58 -4.47 -7.40 0.27
C ILE A 58 -3.25 -7.20 1.19
N GLN A 59 -2.13 -6.73 0.64
CA GLN A 59 -0.92 -6.48 1.42
C GLN A 59 -1.15 -5.44 2.52
N TYR A 60 -1.86 -4.35 2.21
CA TYR A 60 -2.26 -3.35 3.22
C TYR A 60 -3.12 -3.98 4.32
N LEU A 61 -4.16 -4.74 3.96
CA LEU A 61 -5.05 -5.36 4.94
C LEU A 61 -4.33 -6.40 5.82
N GLN A 62 -3.33 -7.09 5.29
CA GLN A 62 -2.49 -8.02 6.05
C GLN A 62 -1.52 -7.33 7.00
N SER A 63 -1.11 -6.10 6.68
CA SER A 63 -0.22 -5.30 7.54
C SER A 63 -0.96 -4.60 8.68
N LEU A 64 -2.27 -4.37 8.53
CA LEU A 64 -3.13 -3.80 9.57
C LEU A 64 -3.04 -4.60 10.88
N GLY A 65 -2.55 -3.95 11.93
CA GLY A 65 -2.38 -4.52 13.26
C GLY A 65 -1.07 -5.29 13.47
N VAL A 66 -0.32 -5.61 12.42
CA VAL A 66 1.03 -6.17 12.52
C VAL A 66 2.06 -5.06 12.64
N ASP A 67 2.00 -4.05 11.77
CA ASP A 67 2.98 -2.94 11.75
C ASP A 67 2.93 -2.15 13.07
N THR A 68 1.72 -1.86 13.56
CA THR A 68 1.52 -1.19 14.86
C THR A 68 1.97 -2.06 16.04
N ALA A 69 1.79 -3.38 15.96
CA ALA A 69 2.26 -4.28 17.03
C ALA A 69 3.80 -4.35 17.06
N GLN A 70 4.47 -4.32 15.90
CA GLN A 70 5.93 -4.33 15.82
C GLN A 70 6.57 -3.03 16.29
N GLU A 71 5.90 -1.88 16.18
CA GLU A 71 6.36 -0.61 16.76
C GLU A 71 6.23 -0.57 18.29
N VAL A 72 5.19 -1.19 18.86
CA VAL A 72 5.00 -1.26 20.33
C VAL A 72 5.95 -2.25 21.00
N MET A 73 6.43 -3.25 20.25
CA MET A 73 7.34 -4.28 20.74
C MET A 73 8.83 -3.94 20.58
N GLN A 74 9.16 -2.80 19.96
CA GLN A 74 10.52 -2.24 19.85
C GLN A 74 10.71 -1.07 20.82
#